data_AF-A0A0U4G6U5-F1
#
_entry.id   AF-A0A0U4G6U5-F1
#
_cell.length_a   1.000
_cell.length_b   1.000
_cell.length_c   1.000
_cell.angle_alpha   90.00
_cell.angle_beta   90.00
_cell.angle_gamma   90.00
#
_symmetry.space_group_name_H-M   'P 1'
#
loop_
_entity.id
_entity.type
_entity.pdbx_description
1 polymer ?
#
loop_
_entity_poly.entity_id
_entity_poly.type
_entity_poly.pdbx_seq_one_letter_code
_entity_poly.pdbx_strand_id
1 'polypeptide(L)' 'MFGSKKKKVSRFYIKAVENIPTLGKMTIFVDRETGVNYIQSWVGSGNGITPLLDANGEVIVDD' A
#
# COMPACT_ATOMS: atom_id res chain seq x y z
N MET A 1 -36.70 -5.85 10.19
CA MET A 1 -35.61 -6.79 9.86
C MET A 1 -34.36 -5.99 9.52
N PHE A 2 -33.32 -6.04 10.36
CA PHE A 2 -32.04 -5.40 10.06
C PHE A 2 -31.28 -6.30 9.08
N GLY A 3 -31.18 -5.87 7.82
CA GLY A 3 -30.31 -6.52 6.85
C GLY A 3 -28.86 -6.42 7.32
N SER A 4 -28.23 -7.57 7.54
CA SER A 4 -26.79 -7.64 7.82
C SER A 4 -26.03 -7.02 6.65
N LYS A 5 -25.47 -5.81 6.85
CA LYS A 5 -24.59 -5.18 5.87
C LYS A 5 -23.41 -6.11 5.63
N LYS A 6 -23.32 -6.70 4.43
CA LYS A 6 -22.10 -7.42 4.01
C LYS A 6 -20.92 -6.46 4.14
N LYS A 7 -19.92 -6.85 4.91
CA LYS A 7 -18.70 -6.06 5.12
C LYS A 7 -17.94 -6.04 3.78
N LYS A 8 -17.96 -4.90 3.09
CA LYS A 8 -17.18 -4.72 1.86
C LYS A 8 -15.70 -4.79 2.23
N VAL A 9 -15.00 -5.79 1.69
CA VAL A 9 -13.54 -5.90 1.87
C VAL A 9 -12.88 -4.79 1.06
N SER A 10 -11.92 -4.08 1.65
CA SER A 10 -11.12 -3.07 0.94
C SER A 10 -10.27 -3.76 -0.13
N ARG A 11 -10.06 -3.12 -1.29
CA ARG A 11 -9.14 -3.66 -2.30
C ARG A 11 -7.70 -3.66 -1.80
N PHE A 12 -7.26 -2.57 -1.15
CA PHE A 12 -5.90 -2.44 -0.65
C PHE A 12 -5.78 -2.78 0.84
N TYR A 13 -4.63 -3.31 1.26
CA TYR A 13 -4.23 -3.39 2.65
C TYR A 13 -2.84 -2.83 2.89
N ILE A 14 -2.58 -2.41 4.13
CA ILE A 14 -1.28 -1.90 4.55
C ILE A 14 -0.45 -3.10 4.99
N LYS A 15 0.66 -3.34 4.29
CA LYS A 15 1.63 -4.39 4.62
C LYS A 15 2.69 -3.88 5.59
N ALA A 16 3.15 -2.64 5.40
CA ALA A 16 4.15 -2.03 6.26
C ALA A 16 3.95 -0.51 6.34
N VAL A 17 4.37 0.07 7.46
CA VAL A 17 4.45 1.51 7.67
C VAL A 17 5.80 1.81 8.30
N GLU A 18 6.52 2.75 7.72
CA GLU A 18 7.78 3.25 8.26
C GLU A 18 7.70 4.77 8.42
N ASN A 19 7.95 5.25 9.63
CA ASN A 19 8.10 6.68 9.88
C ASN A 19 9.58 7.03 9.71
N ILE A 20 9.88 7.97 8.82
CA ILE A 20 11.22 8.49 8.62
C ILE A 20 11.35 9.76 9.47
N PRO A 21 12.14 9.73 10.57
CA PRO A 21 12.28 10.88 11.46
C PRO A 21 12.63 12.14 10.69
N THR A 22 11.96 13.25 11.01
CA THR A 22 12.13 14.58 10.39
C THR A 22 11.78 14.70 8.90
N LEU A 23 11.47 13.60 8.19
CA LEU A 23 11.17 13.61 6.77
C LEU A 23 9.70 13.30 6.46
N GLY A 24 9.14 12.24 7.04
CA GLY A 24 7.77 11.84 6.75
C GLY A 24 7.48 10.37 7.03
N LYS A 25 6.69 9.75 6.14
CA LYS A 25 6.21 8.38 6.27
C LYS A 25 6.20 7.66 4.92
N MET A 26 6.60 6.39 4.94
CA MET A 26 6.47 5.46 3.83
C MET A 26 5.46 4.38 4.21
N THR A 27 4.58 4.03 3.28
CA THR A 27 3.57 2.97 3.48
C THR A 27 3.67 1.99 2.32
N ILE A 28 3.70 0.69 2.62
CA ILE A 28 3.53 -0.36 1.61
C ILE A 28 2.07 -0.77 1.58
N PHE A 29 1.43 -0.60 0.42
CA PHE A 29 0.10 -1.11 0.14
C PHE A 29 0.18 -2.35 -0.75
N VAL A 30 -0.69 -3.32 -0.51
CA VAL A 30 -0.87 -4.48 -1.39
C VAL A 30 -2.27 -4.46 -1.96
N ASP A 31 -2.37 -4.59 -3.28
CA ASP A 31 -3.62 -4.78 -4.00
C ASP A 31 -4.08 -6.22 -3.91
N ARG A 32 -5.18 -6.51 -3.20
CA ARG A 32 -5.71 -7.88 -3.05
C ARG A 32 -6.15 -8.52 -4.37
N GLU A 33 -6.42 -7.74 -5.40
CA GLU A 33 -6.86 -8.28 -6.71
C GLU A 33 -5.68 -8.77 -7.56
N THR A 34 -4.51 -8.16 -7.40
CA THR A 34 -3.34 -8.40 -8.27
C THR A 34 -2.10 -8.89 -7.52
N GLY A 35 -2.08 -8.81 -6.20
CA GLY A 35 -0.92 -9.05 -5.35
C GLY A 35 0.14 -7.93 -5.41
N VAL A 36 0.01 -6.95 -6.32
CA VAL A 36 1.04 -5.92 -6.53
C VAL A 36 1.24 -5.08 -5.28
N ASN A 37 2.52 -4.92 -4.91
CA ASN A 37 2.96 -4.06 -3.83
C ASN A 37 3.25 -2.66 -4.37
N TYR A 38 2.78 -1.64 -3.65
CA TYR A 38 3.02 -0.23 -3.95
C TYR A 38 3.72 0.43 -2.77
N ILE A 39 4.73 1.24 -3.05
CA ILE A 39 5.33 2.14 -2.06
C ILE A 39 4.73 3.53 -2.21
N GLN A 40 4.14 4.02 -1.12
CA GLN A 40 3.56 5.35 -1.02
C GLN A 40 4.41 6.20 -0.07
N SER A 41 4.87 7.34 -0.56
CA SER A 41 5.60 8.33 0.22
C SER A 41 4.69 9.49 0.60
N TRP A 42 4.82 9.93 1.85
CA TRP A 42 4.26 11.18 2.35
C TRP A 42 5.39 11.95 3.04
N VAL A 43 5.86 13.02 2.43
CA VAL A 43 7.04 13.79 2.86
C VAL A 43 6.70 15.27 2.78
N GLY A 44 6.63 15.95 3.93
CA GLY A 44 6.16 17.33 4.01
C GLY A 44 4.75 17.49 3.41
N SER A 45 4.62 18.37 2.40
CA SER A 45 3.39 18.56 1.63
C SER A 45 3.30 17.69 0.37
N GLY A 46 4.34 16.90 0.07
CA GLY A 46 4.39 16.03 -1.10
C GLY A 46 3.84 14.63 -0.83
N ASN A 47 3.22 14.04 -1.85
CA ASN A 47 2.84 12.64 -1.86
C ASN A 47 3.22 11.98 -3.19
N GLY A 48 3.44 10.67 -3.16
CA GLY A 48 3.70 9.87 -4.35
C GLY A 48 3.38 8.41 -4.10
N ILE A 49 3.06 7.68 -5.17
CA ILE A 49 2.86 6.23 -5.14
C ILE A 49 3.41 5.61 -6.42
N THR A 50 4.13 4.50 -6.28
CA THR A 50 4.69 3.73 -7.40
C THR A 50 4.68 2.24 -7.05
N PRO A 51 4.64 1.32 -8.03
CA PRO A 51 4.91 -0.08 -7.78
C PRO A 51 6.28 -0.25 -7.11
N LEU A 52 6.36 -1.16 -6.13
CA LEU A 52 7.63 -1.54 -5.53
C LEU A 52 8.34 -2.52 -6.47
N LEU A 53 9.60 -2.24 -6.77
CA LEU A 53 10.40 -3.05 -7.68
C LEU A 53 11.41 -3.89 -6.92
N ASP A 54 11.73 -5.06 -7.46
CA ASP A 54 12.84 -5.90 -7.01
C ASP A 54 14.19 -5.46 -7.62
N ALA A 55 15.24 -6.24 -7.36
CA ALA A 55 16.58 -5.95 -7.86
C ALA A 55 16.71 -6.08 -9.40
N ASN A 56 15.78 -6.76 -10.08
CA ASN A 56 15.74 -6.91 -11.53
C ASN A 56 14.89 -5.81 -12.20
N GLY A 57 14.23 -4.96 -11.41
CA GLY A 57 13.29 -3.96 -11.91
C GLY A 57 11.89 -4.54 -12.17
N GLU A 58 11.61 -5.74 -11.69
CA GLU A 58 10.30 -6.37 -11.79
C GLU A 58 9.40 -5.95 -10.62
N VAL A 59 8.09 -5.94 -10.84
CA VAL A 59 7.12 -5.56 -9.80
C VAL A 59 7.03 -6.66 -8.75
N ILE A 60 7.09 -6.28 -7.46
CA ILE A 60 6.88 -7.19 -6.34
C ILE A 60 5.39 -7.52 -6.19
N VAL A 61 5.08 -8.82 -6.16
CA VAL A 61 3.73 -9.37 -6.04
C VAL A 61 3.67 -10.34 -4.86
N ASP A 62 2.63 -10.23 -4.04
CA ASP A 62 2.30 -11.19 -2.98
C ASP A 62 1.36 -12.29 -3.51
N ASP A 63 1.57 -13.53 -3.03
CA ASP A 63 0.73 -14.70 -3.33
C ASP A 63 -0.66 -14.66 -2.67
#